data_AF-A0A1G2VHS7-F1
#
_entry.id   AF-A0A1G2VHS7-F1
#
_cell.length_a   1.000
_cell.length_b   1.000
_cell.length_c   1.000
_cell.angle_alpha   90.00
_cell.angle_beta   90.00
_cell.angle_gamma   90.00
#
_symmetry.space_group_name_H-M   'P 1'
#
loop_
_entity.id
_entity.type
_entity.pdbx_description
1 polymer ?
#
loop_
_entity_poly.entity_id
_entity_poly.type
_entity_poly.pdbx_seq_one_letter_code
_entity_poly.pdbx_strand_id
1 'polypeptide(L)'
;MAIAADVTDKTSVSKVEFYWNGALISADTYIPYAVSYDSLTGKNGPTTITIKAYNASRIMNQAAVGVLVVNPPTFRTMNVAPQNIAEGGTTVVRWEVDFAKSCIASEGWNGTKNTSGSETLKVYKTTQFTLECTGAGGKTSKYAALIVAGTPPLVSIKNPPSGTVVSNIITISAEASDNTGVNKVEFYWNSELIGADTTAPYSINYDTTKLQDSKYTIAVKAYDKGDNAAEDKLSVTTSNGNY
;
A
#
# COMPACT_ATOMS: atom_id res chain seq x y z
N MET A 1 25.93 -19.58 -4.06
CA MET A 1 26.12 -20.53 -5.18
C MET A 1 27.39 -21.34 -4.95
N ALA A 2 27.40 -22.64 -5.27
CA ALA A 2 28.62 -23.46 -5.25
C ALA A 2 29.27 -23.45 -6.64
N ILE A 3 30.57 -23.18 -6.69
CA ILE A 3 31.39 -23.28 -7.90
C ILE A 3 32.38 -24.42 -7.66
N ALA A 4 32.34 -25.44 -8.51
CA ALA A 4 33.26 -26.58 -8.45
C ALA A 4 34.08 -26.66 -9.73
N ALA A 5 35.30 -27.15 -9.61
CA ALA A 5 36.20 -27.39 -10.74
C ALA A 5 36.62 -28.86 -10.77
N ASP A 6 36.38 -29.52 -11.89
CA ASP A 6 37.00 -30.82 -12.18
C ASP A 6 38.31 -30.57 -12.94
N VAL A 7 39.44 -30.88 -12.30
CA VAL A 7 40.78 -30.55 -12.78
C VAL A 7 41.68 -31.76 -12.64
N THR A 8 42.31 -32.16 -13.74
CA THR A 8 43.28 -33.26 -13.78
C THR A 8 44.60 -32.80 -14.36
N ASP A 9 45.71 -33.24 -13.78
CA ASP A 9 47.06 -33.09 -14.33
C ASP A 9 47.78 -34.44 -14.28
N LYS A 10 48.64 -34.74 -15.26
CA LYS A 10 49.37 -36.02 -15.33
C LYS A 10 50.35 -36.21 -14.17
N THR A 11 50.75 -35.14 -13.49
CA THR A 11 51.68 -35.15 -12.36
C THR A 11 50.95 -34.87 -11.05
N SER A 12 50.42 -33.66 -10.88
CA SER A 12 49.59 -33.23 -9.75
C SER A 12 49.08 -31.81 -9.99
N VAL A 13 47.89 -31.52 -9.47
CA VAL A 13 47.37 -30.15 -9.38
C VAL A 13 47.79 -29.59 -8.01
N SER A 14 48.52 -28.48 -7.99
CA SER A 14 49.04 -27.87 -6.76
C SER A 14 48.10 -26.83 -6.16
N LYS A 15 47.30 -26.15 -7.00
CA LYS A 15 46.38 -25.09 -6.58
C LYS A 15 45.36 -24.82 -7.68
N VAL A 16 44.12 -24.55 -7.28
CA VAL A 16 43.06 -24.02 -8.14
C VAL A 16 42.64 -22.66 -7.60
N GLU A 17 42.55 -21.66 -8.47
CA GLU A 17 42.08 -20.32 -8.15
C GLU A 17 40.76 -20.03 -8.87
N PHE A 18 39.80 -19.49 -8.13
CA PHE A 18 38.47 -19.13 -8.61
C PHE A 18 38.36 -17.61 -8.71
N TYR A 19 37.92 -17.12 -9.87
CA TYR A 19 37.78 -15.70 -10.15
C TYR A 19 36.34 -15.37 -10.55
N TRP A 20 35.85 -14.22 -10.11
CA TRP A 20 34.54 -13.65 -10.46
C TRP A 20 34.73 -12.30 -11.15
N ASN A 21 34.34 -12.18 -12.42
CA ASN A 21 34.60 -10.99 -13.25
C ASN A 21 36.05 -10.52 -13.21
N GLY A 22 36.99 -11.48 -13.19
CA GLY A 22 38.43 -11.21 -13.16
C GLY A 22 39.01 -10.93 -11.77
N ALA A 23 38.20 -10.77 -10.72
CA ALA A 23 38.67 -10.65 -9.35
C ALA A 23 38.81 -12.03 -8.70
N LEU A 24 39.94 -12.32 -8.05
CA LEU A 24 40.13 -13.56 -7.30
C LEU A 24 39.15 -13.60 -6.12
N ILE A 25 38.30 -14.63 -6.07
CA ILE A 25 37.33 -14.82 -4.97
C ILE A 25 37.82 -15.83 -3.94
N SER A 26 38.54 -16.87 -4.37
CA SER A 26 39.12 -17.87 -3.47
C SER A 26 40.16 -18.73 -4.21
N ALA A 27 40.94 -19.48 -3.45
CA ALA A 27 41.78 -20.54 -3.97
C ALA A 27 41.59 -21.81 -3.11
N ASP A 28 41.71 -22.96 -3.75
CA ASP A 28 41.61 -24.27 -3.11
C ASP A 28 42.81 -25.14 -3.50
N THR A 29 43.25 -25.96 -2.56
CA THR A 29 44.38 -26.87 -2.72
C THR A 29 43.99 -28.33 -2.45
N TYR A 30 42.73 -28.58 -2.08
CA TYR A 30 42.23 -29.92 -1.77
C TYR A 30 41.12 -30.33 -2.74
N ILE A 31 41.10 -31.62 -3.09
CA ILE A 31 40.01 -32.21 -3.87
C ILE A 31 38.83 -32.57 -2.94
N PRO A 32 37.57 -32.38 -3.36
CA PRO A 32 37.14 -31.74 -4.61
C PRO A 32 37.33 -30.21 -4.56
N TYR A 33 37.91 -29.64 -5.61
CA TYR A 33 38.17 -28.18 -5.68
C TYR A 33 36.85 -27.42 -5.79
N ALA A 34 36.46 -26.70 -4.74
CA ALA A 34 35.20 -25.97 -4.74
C ALA A 34 35.21 -24.71 -3.85
N VAL A 35 34.38 -23.74 -4.21
CA VAL A 35 34.13 -22.53 -3.41
C VAL A 35 32.62 -22.25 -3.33
N SER A 36 32.17 -21.77 -2.17
CA SER A 36 30.87 -21.13 -2.03
C SER A 36 31.01 -19.62 -2.19
N TYR A 37 30.25 -19.03 -3.12
CA TYR A 37 30.25 -17.59 -3.38
C TYR A 37 28.83 -17.03 -3.31
N ASP A 38 28.66 -15.92 -2.59
CA ASP A 38 27.40 -15.18 -2.56
C ASP A 38 27.35 -14.23 -3.77
N SER A 39 26.48 -14.52 -4.72
CA SER A 39 26.26 -13.69 -5.90
C SER A 39 25.28 -12.54 -5.65
N LEU A 40 24.58 -12.53 -4.51
CA LEU A 40 23.56 -11.53 -4.18
C LEU A 40 24.16 -10.13 -3.94
N THR A 41 25.46 -10.05 -3.65
CA THR A 41 26.19 -8.78 -3.52
C THR A 41 26.63 -8.20 -4.87
N GLY A 42 26.46 -8.94 -5.97
CA GLY A 42 26.83 -8.52 -7.32
C GLY A 42 25.74 -7.73 -8.05
N LYS A 43 26.11 -7.04 -9.14
CA LYS A 43 25.12 -6.47 -10.08
C LYS A 43 24.47 -7.60 -10.90
N ASN A 44 23.20 -7.42 -11.27
CA ASN A 44 22.58 -8.28 -12.28
C ASN A 44 23.30 -8.13 -13.62
N GLY A 45 23.45 -9.24 -14.33
CA GLY A 45 23.99 -9.23 -15.69
C GLY A 45 24.99 -10.34 -15.99
N PRO A 46 25.52 -10.34 -17.22
CA PRO A 46 26.53 -11.29 -17.64
C PRO A 46 27.76 -11.20 -16.72
N THR A 47 28.21 -12.35 -16.25
CA THR A 47 29.35 -12.48 -15.36
C THR A 47 30.22 -13.63 -15.84
N THR A 48 31.54 -13.46 -15.78
CA THR A 48 32.48 -14.51 -16.14
C THR A 48 33.06 -15.13 -14.88
N ILE A 49 32.94 -16.45 -14.75
CA ILE A 49 33.68 -17.23 -13.77
C ILE A 49 34.92 -17.77 -14.49
N THR A 50 36.10 -17.47 -13.96
CA THR A 50 37.37 -18.00 -14.49
C THR A 50 38.01 -18.90 -13.45
N ILE A 51 38.40 -20.10 -13.85
CA ILE A 51 39.16 -21.03 -13.01
C ILE A 51 40.56 -21.12 -13.57
N LYS A 52 41.57 -20.92 -12.73
CA LYS A 52 42.99 -21.14 -13.08
C LYS A 52 43.53 -22.29 -12.24
N ALA A 53 44.04 -23.31 -12.90
CA ALA A 53 44.68 -24.46 -12.27
C ALA A 53 46.19 -24.40 -12.48
N TYR A 54 46.94 -24.70 -11.42
CA TYR A 54 48.39 -24.69 -11.41
C TYR A 54 48.91 -26.09 -11.06
N ASN A 55 49.98 -26.53 -11.72
CA ASN A 55 50.71 -27.74 -11.31
C ASN A 55 51.85 -27.40 -10.33
N ALA A 56 52.60 -28.40 -9.85
CA ALA A 56 53.72 -28.19 -8.92
C ALA A 56 54.84 -27.28 -9.47
N SER A 57 55.00 -27.25 -10.80
CA SER A 57 55.95 -26.39 -11.50
C SER A 57 55.40 -24.98 -11.81
N ARG A 58 54.23 -24.61 -11.25
CA ARG A 58 53.54 -23.33 -11.46
C ARG A 58 53.10 -23.07 -12.91
N ILE A 59 53.05 -24.10 -13.76
CA ILE A 59 52.44 -23.99 -15.08
C ILE A 59 50.93 -23.87 -14.89
N MET A 60 50.32 -22.93 -15.60
CA MET A 60 48.91 -22.56 -15.45
C MET A 60 48.11 -22.87 -16.71
N ASN A 61 46.95 -23.48 -16.53
CA ASN A 61 45.87 -23.52 -17.51
C ASN A 61 44.61 -22.91 -16.92
N GLN A 62 43.75 -22.36 -17.78
CA GLN A 62 42.51 -21.74 -17.33
C GLN A 62 41.33 -22.10 -18.21
N ALA A 63 40.14 -22.07 -17.60
CA ALA A 63 38.86 -22.16 -18.28
C ALA A 63 37.95 -21.03 -17.79
N ALA A 64 37.04 -20.58 -18.64
CA ALA A 64 36.07 -19.54 -18.29
C ALA A 64 34.66 -19.96 -18.73
N VAL A 65 33.66 -19.63 -17.91
CA VAL A 65 32.25 -19.81 -18.21
C VAL A 65 31.49 -18.52 -17.97
N GLY A 66 30.62 -18.15 -18.92
CA GLY A 66 29.67 -17.06 -18.75
C GLY A 66 28.44 -17.54 -17.99
N VAL A 67 28.08 -16.83 -16.92
CA VAL A 67 26.85 -17.02 -16.15
C VAL A 67 26.04 -15.72 -16.15
N LEU A 68 24.72 -15.83 -16.01
CA LEU A 68 23.84 -14.68 -15.85
C LEU A 68 23.41 -14.57 -14.38
N VAL A 69 23.80 -13.48 -13.72
CA VAL A 69 23.41 -13.21 -12.33
C VAL A 69 22.05 -12.51 -12.33
N VAL A 70 21.07 -13.10 -11.62
CA VAL A 70 19.71 -12.55 -11.46
C VAL A 70 19.31 -12.52 -9.99
N ASN A 71 19.60 -11.41 -9.33
CA ASN A 71 19.21 -11.16 -7.95
C ASN A 71 17.75 -10.71 -7.88
N PRO A 72 16.98 -11.19 -6.88
CA PRO A 72 15.61 -10.76 -6.66
C PRO A 72 15.57 -9.28 -6.22
N PRO A 73 14.52 -8.54 -6.61
CA PRO A 73 14.27 -7.21 -6.07
C PRO A 73 14.36 -7.18 -4.54
N THR A 74 15.06 -6.20 -3.98
CA THR A 74 15.29 -6.11 -2.52
C THR A 74 15.12 -4.68 -2.03
N PHE A 75 14.29 -4.48 -1.01
CA PHE A 75 14.08 -3.16 -0.41
C PHE A 75 15.28 -2.72 0.42
N ARG A 76 15.92 -1.60 0.02
CA ARG A 76 16.83 -0.84 0.90
C ARG A 76 16.05 0.01 1.88
N THR A 77 15.02 0.70 1.41
CA THR A 77 14.10 1.44 2.27
C THR A 77 12.66 1.37 1.77
N MET A 78 11.73 1.42 2.73
CA MET A 78 10.32 1.69 2.53
C MET A 78 9.81 2.24 3.85
N ASN A 79 9.60 3.56 3.90
CA ASN A 79 9.20 4.24 5.12
C ASN A 79 8.25 5.39 4.81
N VAL A 80 7.49 5.77 5.83
CA VAL A 80 6.59 6.92 5.80
C VAL A 80 6.95 7.87 6.93
N ALA A 81 6.98 9.17 6.67
CA ALA A 81 7.33 10.19 7.66
C ALA A 81 6.55 11.49 7.42
N PRO A 82 5.85 12.02 8.44
CA PRO A 82 5.60 11.43 9.75
C PRO A 82 4.71 10.17 9.69
N GLN A 83 4.83 9.27 10.69
CA GLN A 83 4.04 8.03 10.79
C GLN A 83 2.67 8.24 11.47
N ASN A 84 2.48 9.38 12.11
CA ASN A 84 1.23 9.77 12.76
C ASN A 84 0.87 11.18 12.28
N ILE A 85 -0.36 11.37 11.80
CA ILE A 85 -0.88 12.67 11.38
C ILE A 85 -2.31 12.87 11.88
N ALA A 86 -2.75 14.13 11.94
CA ALA A 86 -4.18 14.43 12.00
C ALA A 86 -4.84 14.15 10.64
N GLU A 87 -6.14 13.92 10.64
CA GLU A 87 -6.95 13.77 9.43
C GLU A 87 -6.74 14.93 8.45
N GLY A 88 -6.60 14.60 7.17
CA GLY A 88 -6.30 15.57 6.13
C GLY A 88 -4.87 16.11 6.17
N GLY A 89 -4.02 15.61 7.08
CA GLY A 89 -2.59 15.90 7.11
C GLY A 89 -1.85 15.31 5.91
N THR A 90 -0.58 15.67 5.77
CA THR A 90 0.30 15.15 4.73
C THR A 90 1.41 14.27 5.31
N THR A 91 1.81 13.26 4.56
CA THR A 91 2.97 12.43 4.84
C THR A 91 3.79 12.19 3.58
N VAL A 92 5.03 11.73 3.73
CA VAL A 92 5.90 11.36 2.62
C VAL A 92 6.26 9.88 2.70
N VAL A 93 5.93 9.14 1.64
CA VAL A 93 6.41 7.76 1.43
C VAL A 93 7.74 7.83 0.70
N ARG A 94 8.77 7.15 1.21
CA ARG A 94 10.11 7.07 0.60
C ARG A 94 10.49 5.61 0.39
N TRP A 95 11.01 5.29 -0.79
CA TRP A 95 11.38 3.92 -1.14
C TRP A 95 12.67 3.88 -1.96
N GLU A 96 13.38 2.77 -1.85
CA GLU A 96 14.53 2.41 -2.67
C GLU A 96 14.60 0.89 -2.75
N VAL A 97 14.60 0.37 -3.98
CA VAL A 97 14.55 -1.07 -4.26
C VAL A 97 15.65 -1.43 -5.26
N ASP A 98 16.60 -2.23 -4.80
CA ASP A 98 17.64 -2.79 -5.66
C ASP A 98 17.05 -3.87 -6.58
N PHE A 99 17.68 -4.06 -7.75
CA PHE A 99 17.40 -5.14 -8.71
C PHE A 99 15.96 -5.18 -9.26
N ALA A 100 15.12 -4.21 -8.89
CA ALA A 100 13.82 -3.99 -9.49
C ALA A 100 13.95 -3.38 -10.89
N LYS A 101 13.01 -3.73 -11.77
CA LYS A 101 12.81 -3.11 -13.09
C LYS A 101 11.58 -2.21 -13.09
N SER A 102 10.54 -2.61 -12.36
CA SER A 102 9.28 -1.88 -12.23
C SER A 102 8.69 -2.06 -10.85
N CYS A 103 7.99 -1.04 -10.37
CA CYS A 103 7.25 -1.09 -9.11
C CYS A 103 5.82 -0.58 -9.30
N ILE A 104 4.85 -1.20 -8.63
CA ILE A 104 3.44 -0.83 -8.67
C ILE A 104 2.98 -0.58 -7.23
N ALA A 105 2.43 0.60 -6.98
CA ALA A 105 1.85 1.00 -5.71
C ALA A 105 0.37 0.58 -5.62
N SER A 106 -0.06 0.21 -4.42
CA SER A 106 -1.45 -0.12 -4.10
C SER A 106 -1.84 0.30 -2.68
N GLU A 107 -3.15 0.31 -2.40
CA GLU A 107 -3.78 0.73 -1.14
C GLU A 107 -3.82 2.26 -0.97
N GLY A 108 -3.10 2.85 -0.01
CA GLY A 108 -3.12 4.29 0.29
C GLY A 108 -2.57 5.19 -0.82
N TRP A 109 -2.10 4.59 -1.92
CA TRP A 109 -1.51 5.21 -3.10
C TRP A 109 -1.64 4.26 -4.29
N ASN A 110 -1.36 4.74 -5.51
CA ASN A 110 -1.56 3.95 -6.71
C ASN A 110 -0.55 4.29 -7.82
N GLY A 111 -0.58 3.45 -8.87
CA GLY A 111 0.15 3.66 -10.11
C GLY A 111 1.56 3.09 -10.10
N THR A 112 2.21 3.17 -11.26
CA THR A 112 3.60 2.76 -11.45
C THR A 112 4.53 3.73 -10.73
N LYS A 113 5.50 3.21 -9.98
CA LYS A 113 6.56 3.98 -9.32
C LYS A 113 7.91 3.60 -9.89
N ASN A 114 8.85 4.55 -9.83
CA ASN A 114 10.26 4.27 -10.08
C ASN A 114 10.79 3.29 -9.02
N THR A 115 11.98 2.73 -9.24
CA THR A 115 12.60 1.81 -8.27
C THR A 115 13.14 2.52 -7.02
N SER A 116 13.28 3.84 -7.07
CA SER A 116 13.50 4.70 -5.92
C SER A 116 12.75 6.00 -6.08
N GLY A 117 12.42 6.65 -4.96
CA GLY A 117 11.74 7.94 -5.00
C GLY A 117 11.08 8.32 -3.70
N SER A 118 10.32 9.40 -3.78
CA SER A 118 9.45 9.86 -2.71
C SER A 118 8.18 10.50 -3.24
N GLU A 119 7.08 10.34 -2.51
CA GLU A 119 5.79 10.90 -2.86
C GLU A 119 5.09 11.48 -1.63
N THR A 120 4.64 12.71 -1.74
CA THR A 120 3.87 13.39 -0.69
C THR A 120 2.38 13.11 -0.90
N LEU A 121 1.73 12.60 0.13
CA LEU A 121 0.33 12.18 0.09
C LEU A 121 -0.46 12.92 1.17
N LYS A 122 -1.65 13.38 0.81
CA LYS A 122 -2.65 13.87 1.76
C LYS A 122 -3.59 12.72 2.12
N VAL A 123 -3.77 12.45 3.40
CA VAL A 123 -4.43 11.21 3.86
C VAL A 123 -5.46 11.54 4.93
N TYR A 124 -6.64 10.90 4.82
CA TYR A 124 -7.77 11.11 5.71
C TYR A 124 -8.06 9.91 6.62
N LYS A 125 -7.47 8.75 6.32
CA LYS A 125 -7.73 7.48 7.03
C LYS A 125 -6.43 6.76 7.33
N THR A 126 -6.40 6.03 8.44
CA THR A 126 -5.30 5.09 8.73
C THR A 126 -5.16 4.13 7.56
N THR A 127 -3.95 4.03 7.01
CA THR A 127 -3.73 3.32 5.75
C THR A 127 -2.35 2.68 5.68
N GLN A 128 -2.20 1.75 4.75
CA GLN A 128 -0.94 1.16 4.36
C GLN A 128 -0.60 1.59 2.94
N PHE A 129 0.68 1.81 2.68
CA PHE A 129 1.23 2.09 1.36
C PHE A 129 2.03 0.87 0.93
N THR A 130 1.45 0.02 0.10
CA THR A 130 2.10 -1.19 -0.39
C THR A 130 2.81 -0.93 -1.72
N LEU A 131 4.04 -1.41 -1.86
CA LEU A 131 4.81 -1.39 -3.11
C LEU A 131 5.21 -2.81 -3.50
N GLU A 132 4.75 -3.29 -4.66
CA GLU A 132 5.25 -4.53 -5.26
C GLU A 132 6.24 -4.17 -6.37
N CYS A 133 7.45 -4.73 -6.31
CA CYS A 133 8.48 -4.54 -7.32
C CYS A 133 8.84 -5.86 -7.99
N THR A 134 9.00 -5.82 -9.32
CA THR A 134 9.38 -6.97 -10.15
C THR A 134 10.72 -6.70 -10.82
N GLY A 135 11.56 -7.74 -10.92
CA GLY A 135 12.86 -7.72 -11.58
C GLY A 135 13.19 -9.10 -12.17
N ALA A 136 14.38 -9.22 -12.77
CA ALA A 136 14.79 -10.47 -13.41
C ALA A 136 14.88 -11.67 -12.44
N GLY A 137 15.21 -11.42 -11.17
CA GLY A 137 15.24 -12.44 -10.12
C GLY A 137 13.89 -12.71 -9.43
N GLY A 138 12.77 -12.15 -9.94
CA GLY A 138 11.43 -12.39 -9.40
C GLY A 138 10.75 -11.13 -8.86
N LYS A 139 10.03 -11.27 -7.74
CA LYS A 139 9.20 -10.23 -7.15
C LYS A 139 9.50 -10.02 -5.67
N THR A 140 9.22 -8.82 -5.17
CA THR A 140 9.24 -8.48 -3.74
C THR A 140 8.11 -7.51 -3.44
N SER A 141 7.64 -7.50 -2.18
CA SER A 141 6.63 -6.56 -1.71
C SER A 141 6.94 -6.11 -0.29
N LYS A 142 6.67 -4.84 0.01
CA LYS A 142 6.79 -4.24 1.34
C LYS A 142 5.79 -3.11 1.47
N TYR A 143 5.35 -2.85 2.70
CA TYR A 143 4.46 -1.74 3.00
C TYR A 143 5.07 -0.78 4.04
N ALA A 144 4.58 0.46 4.04
CA ALA A 144 4.74 1.41 5.12
C ALA A 144 3.36 1.77 5.68
N ALA A 145 3.20 1.77 6.99
CA ALA A 145 1.92 2.07 7.64
C ALA A 145 1.89 3.49 8.20
N LEU A 146 0.75 4.17 8.05
CA LEU A 146 0.47 5.50 8.58
C LEU A 146 -0.80 5.46 9.43
N ILE A 147 -0.71 6.05 10.62
CA ILE A 147 -1.85 6.22 11.52
C ILE A 147 -2.40 7.64 11.36
N VAL A 148 -3.72 7.75 11.24
CA VAL A 148 -4.43 9.01 11.14
C VAL A 148 -5.38 9.15 12.33
N ALA A 149 -5.28 10.27 13.04
CA ALA A 149 -6.21 10.65 14.09
C ALA A 149 -7.29 11.58 13.52
N GLY A 150 -8.54 11.12 13.53
CA GLY A 150 -9.71 11.86 13.05
C GLY A 150 -10.64 12.32 14.17
N THR A 151 -11.52 13.26 13.85
CA THR A 151 -12.56 13.78 14.74
C THR A 151 -13.91 13.65 14.03
N PRO A 152 -14.91 12.97 14.61
CA PRO A 152 -16.22 12.87 13.99
C PRO A 152 -16.86 14.23 13.68
N PRO A 153 -17.68 14.32 12.61
CA PRO A 153 -18.41 15.53 12.29
C PRO A 153 -19.42 15.88 13.40
N LEU A 154 -19.89 17.13 13.40
CA LEU A 154 -21.12 17.52 14.08
C LEU A 154 -22.27 17.47 13.08
N VAL A 155 -23.45 17.03 13.54
CA VAL A 155 -24.66 17.03 12.72
C VAL A 155 -25.88 17.38 13.56
N SER A 156 -26.82 18.13 12.99
CA SER A 156 -28.12 18.40 13.60
C SER A 156 -29.22 18.52 12.55
N ILE A 157 -30.39 17.97 12.84
CA ILE A 157 -31.59 18.15 12.00
C ILE A 157 -32.13 19.56 12.24
N LYS A 158 -32.36 20.31 11.15
CA LYS A 158 -32.92 21.67 11.19
C LYS A 158 -34.41 21.69 10.87
N ASN A 159 -34.85 20.82 9.97
CA ASN A 159 -36.25 20.68 9.62
C ASN A 159 -36.56 19.22 9.31
N PRO A 160 -37.73 18.69 9.73
CA PRO A 160 -38.68 19.31 10.66
C PRO A 160 -38.16 19.37 12.11
N PRO A 161 -38.74 20.21 12.98
CA PRO A 161 -38.50 20.13 14.42
C PRO A 161 -39.00 18.80 15.02
N SER A 162 -38.44 18.43 16.18
CA SER A 162 -38.89 17.24 16.91
C SER A 162 -40.34 17.38 17.38
N GLY A 163 -41.12 16.31 17.20
CA GLY A 163 -42.53 16.23 17.58
C GLY A 163 -43.50 16.86 16.58
N THR A 164 -43.01 17.39 15.46
CA THR A 164 -43.88 17.98 14.43
C THR A 164 -44.76 16.93 13.76
N VAL A 165 -46.01 17.31 13.47
CA VAL A 165 -46.90 16.54 12.61
C VAL A 165 -46.60 16.88 11.15
N VAL A 166 -46.35 15.87 10.33
CA VAL A 166 -45.96 16.01 8.92
C VAL A 166 -46.96 15.30 8.00
N SER A 167 -47.08 15.79 6.76
CA SER A 167 -47.93 15.20 5.72
C SER A 167 -47.41 15.60 4.34
N ASN A 168 -47.89 14.94 3.29
CA ASN A 168 -47.47 15.18 1.91
C ASN A 168 -45.96 15.02 1.71
N ILE A 169 -45.36 15.82 0.83
CA ILE A 169 -43.91 15.89 0.66
C ILE A 169 -43.35 16.87 1.69
N ILE A 170 -42.42 16.41 2.50
CA ILE A 170 -41.67 17.26 3.43
C ILE A 170 -40.22 17.41 2.97
N THR A 171 -39.61 18.54 3.30
CA THR A 171 -38.16 18.72 3.18
C THR A 171 -37.52 18.41 4.54
N ILE A 172 -36.61 17.44 4.56
CA ILE A 172 -35.75 17.16 5.71
C ILE A 172 -34.43 17.86 5.44
N SER A 173 -34.01 18.76 6.32
CA SER A 173 -32.75 19.49 6.20
C SER A 173 -31.88 19.31 7.43
N ALA A 174 -30.56 19.27 7.21
CA ALA A 174 -29.57 19.11 8.26
C ALA A 174 -28.44 20.13 8.12
N GLU A 175 -27.84 20.49 9.24
CA GLU A 175 -26.55 21.18 9.29
C GLU A 175 -25.50 20.18 9.73
N ALA A 176 -24.39 20.11 8.99
CA ALA A 176 -23.24 19.30 9.35
C ALA A 176 -21.94 20.06 9.13
N SER A 177 -20.98 19.87 10.04
CA SER A 177 -19.67 20.50 9.97
C SER A 177 -18.58 19.56 10.49
N ASP A 178 -17.37 19.71 9.96
CA ASP A 178 -16.18 18.97 10.36
C ASP A 178 -14.92 19.82 10.08
N ASN A 179 -13.83 19.56 10.81
CA ASN A 179 -12.57 20.29 10.64
C ASN A 179 -11.85 20.01 9.31
N THR A 180 -12.09 18.86 8.68
CA THR A 180 -11.53 18.47 7.38
C THR A 180 -12.56 18.46 6.24
N GLY A 181 -13.83 18.66 6.62
CA GLY A 181 -14.98 18.79 5.75
C GLY A 181 -15.82 17.52 5.74
N VAL A 182 -17.14 17.71 5.64
CA VAL A 182 -18.12 16.62 5.54
C VAL A 182 -18.09 16.04 4.12
N ASN A 183 -18.08 14.73 4.02
CA ASN A 183 -18.13 13.98 2.76
C ASN A 183 -19.58 13.76 2.29
N LYS A 184 -20.49 13.42 3.22
CA LYS A 184 -21.92 13.23 2.95
C LYS A 184 -22.76 13.30 4.22
N VAL A 185 -24.06 13.57 4.04
CA VAL A 185 -25.11 13.35 5.05
C VAL A 185 -26.11 12.35 4.50
N GLU A 186 -26.27 11.23 5.19
CA GLU A 186 -27.30 10.22 4.91
C GLU A 186 -28.57 10.55 5.70
N PHE A 187 -29.74 10.42 5.07
CA PHE A 187 -31.05 10.68 5.66
C PHE A 187 -31.83 9.38 5.75
N TYR A 188 -32.48 9.16 6.90
CA TYR A 188 -33.22 7.93 7.17
C TYR A 188 -34.62 8.22 7.68
N TRP A 189 -35.56 7.35 7.27
CA TRP A 189 -36.89 7.25 7.85
C TRP A 189 -36.99 5.92 8.60
N ASN A 190 -37.20 6.00 9.92
CA ASN A 190 -36.89 4.95 10.87
C ASN A 190 -35.45 4.44 10.72
N SER A 191 -35.27 3.28 10.12
CA SER A 191 -33.97 2.67 9.83
C SER A 191 -33.70 2.51 8.33
N GLU A 192 -34.63 2.96 7.48
CA GLU A 192 -34.51 2.89 6.02
C GLU A 192 -33.79 4.13 5.49
N LEU A 193 -32.76 3.93 4.68
CA LEU A 193 -32.05 5.01 3.99
C LEU A 193 -32.96 5.58 2.89
N ILE A 194 -33.37 6.83 3.04
CA ILE A 194 -34.21 7.52 2.06
C ILE A 194 -33.39 8.33 1.05
N GLY A 195 -32.12 8.63 1.37
CA GLY A 195 -31.16 9.18 0.43
C GLY A 195 -29.95 9.79 1.12
N ALA A 196 -29.07 10.40 0.34
CA ALA A 196 -27.88 11.07 0.83
C ALA A 196 -27.64 12.37 0.05
N ASP A 197 -27.09 13.37 0.73
CA ASP A 197 -26.65 14.63 0.13
C ASP A 197 -25.16 14.85 0.39
N THR A 198 -24.41 15.17 -0.65
CA THR A 198 -22.95 15.39 -0.59
C THR A 198 -22.57 16.86 -0.62
N THR A 199 -23.55 17.78 -0.70
CA THR A 199 -23.27 19.22 -0.86
C THR A 199 -24.12 20.05 0.09
N ALA A 200 -23.50 20.89 0.91
CA ALA A 200 -24.24 21.82 1.75
C ALA A 200 -24.95 22.90 0.88
N PRO A 201 -26.17 23.35 1.24
CA PRO A 201 -26.98 22.94 2.39
C PRO A 201 -27.62 21.56 2.22
N TYR A 202 -27.43 20.67 3.21
CA TYR A 202 -27.85 19.27 3.11
C TYR A 202 -29.36 19.11 3.27
N SER A 203 -30.02 18.55 2.27
CA SER A 203 -31.47 18.32 2.34
C SER A 203 -31.98 17.20 1.42
N ILE A 204 -33.14 16.65 1.77
CA ILE A 204 -33.89 15.73 0.92
C ILE A 204 -35.39 16.00 1.01
N ASN A 205 -36.10 15.82 -0.10
CA ASN A 205 -37.56 15.77 -0.10
C ASN A 205 -38.03 14.34 0.08
N TYR A 206 -38.98 14.12 1.00
CA TYR A 206 -39.53 12.81 1.31
C TYR A 206 -41.05 12.83 1.23
N ASP A 207 -41.62 11.94 0.40
CA ASP A 207 -43.06 11.80 0.22
C ASP A 207 -43.64 10.89 1.31
N THR A 208 -44.41 11.50 2.22
CA THR A 208 -45.07 10.79 3.32
C THR A 208 -46.48 10.33 2.98
N THR A 209 -47.03 10.65 1.81
CA THR A 209 -48.47 10.46 1.48
C THR A 209 -48.97 9.02 1.61
N LYS A 210 -48.08 8.04 1.41
CA LYS A 210 -48.40 6.59 1.48
C LYS A 210 -48.10 5.96 2.85
N LEU A 211 -47.59 6.73 3.79
CA LEU A 211 -47.29 6.24 5.13
C LEU A 211 -48.55 6.21 5.99
N GLN A 212 -48.64 5.20 6.85
CA GLN A 212 -49.66 5.13 7.89
C GLN A 212 -49.48 6.28 8.89
N ASP A 213 -50.58 6.78 9.44
CA ASP A 213 -50.59 7.82 10.46
C ASP A 213 -50.04 7.25 11.77
N SER A 214 -48.77 7.54 12.06
CA SER A 214 -48.04 6.97 13.20
C SER A 214 -46.86 7.85 13.58
N LYS A 215 -46.19 7.49 14.66
CA LYS A 215 -44.92 8.10 15.08
C LYS A 215 -43.77 7.43 14.34
N TYR A 216 -42.96 8.23 13.67
CA TYR A 216 -41.76 7.80 12.96
C TYR A 216 -40.51 8.51 13.51
N THR A 217 -39.35 7.93 13.26
CA THR A 217 -38.05 8.54 13.58
C THR A 217 -37.41 9.05 12.29
N ILE A 218 -36.94 10.29 12.27
CA ILE A 218 -36.01 10.78 11.25
C ILE A 218 -34.62 10.69 11.85
N ALA A 219 -33.68 10.11 11.11
CA ALA A 219 -32.26 10.16 11.47
C ALA A 219 -31.47 10.83 10.35
N VAL A 220 -30.42 11.56 10.72
CA VAL A 220 -29.40 12.03 9.79
C VAL A 220 -28.04 11.58 10.30
N LYS A 221 -27.20 11.10 9.40
CA LYS A 221 -25.85 10.63 9.73
C LYS A 221 -24.84 11.33 8.82
N ALA A 222 -24.01 12.17 9.41
CA ALA A 222 -22.93 12.84 8.69
C ALA A 222 -21.67 11.98 8.72
N TYR A 223 -20.92 11.97 7.63
CA TYR A 223 -19.62 11.34 7.50
C TYR A 223 -18.60 12.37 7.03
N ASP A 224 -17.41 12.39 7.62
CA ASP A 224 -16.27 13.18 7.14
C ASP A 224 -15.48 12.44 6.05
N LYS A 225 -14.33 12.99 5.65
CA LYS A 225 -13.45 12.38 4.64
C LYS A 225 -12.67 11.17 5.17
N GLY A 226 -12.54 11.06 6.49
CA GLY A 226 -11.99 9.96 7.27
C GLY A 226 -12.97 8.81 7.54
N ASP A 227 -14.21 8.91 7.05
CA ASP A 227 -15.34 8.02 7.37
C ASP A 227 -15.70 7.98 8.87
N ASN A 228 -15.24 8.93 9.69
CA ASN A 228 -15.82 9.08 11.01
C ASN A 228 -17.24 9.63 10.85
N ALA A 229 -18.12 9.26 11.78
CA ALA A 229 -19.54 9.57 11.66
C ALA A 229 -20.15 10.05 12.96
N ALA A 230 -21.14 10.93 12.82
CA ALA A 230 -22.04 11.33 13.89
C ALA A 230 -23.49 11.26 13.40
N GLU A 231 -24.41 11.13 14.34
CA GLU A 231 -25.82 10.93 14.06
C GLU A 231 -26.67 11.86 14.93
N ASP A 232 -27.73 12.41 14.34
CA ASP A 232 -28.82 13.08 15.06
C ASP A 232 -30.16 12.43 14.68
N LYS A 233 -31.08 12.38 15.64
CA LYS A 233 -32.38 11.71 15.52
C LYS A 233 -33.48 12.51 16.18
N LEU A 234 -34.64 12.56 15.54
CA LEU A 234 -35.86 13.10 16.13
C LEU A 234 -37.09 12.29 15.75
N SER A 235 -38.18 12.51 16.46
CA SER A 235 -39.47 11.89 16.13
C SER A 235 -40.37 12.88 15.42
N VAL A 236 -41.20 12.38 14.49
CA VAL A 236 -42.32 13.10 13.88
C VAL A 236 -43.55 12.20 13.89
N THR A 237 -44.73 12.78 13.69
CA THR A 237 -45.97 12.02 13.51
C THR A 237 -46.52 12.30 12.11
N THR A 238 -46.85 11.27 11.33
CA THR A 238 -47.53 11.48 10.03
C THR A 238 -49.04 11.61 10.22
N SER A 239 -49.68 12.44 9.40
CA SER A 239 -51.13 12.63 9.36
C SER A 239 -51.60 12.82 7.91
N ASN A 240 -51.83 11.72 7.22
CA ASN A 240 -52.24 11.66 5.82
C ASN A 240 -53.73 11.33 5.64
N GLY A 241 -54.45 11.02 6.73
CA GLY A 241 -55.86 10.62 6.63
C GLY A 241 -56.06 9.19 6.11
N ASN A 242 -54.99 8.39 6.16
CA ASN A 242 -55.02 6.96 5.84
C ASN A 242 -55.28 6.19 7.14
N TYR A 243 -56.51 5.71 7.34
CA TYR A 243 -56.90 4.85 8.46
C TYR A 243 -56.73 3.37 8.15
#